data_AF-A0ABD2A7F4-F1
#
_entry.id   AF-A0ABD2A7F4-F1
#
_cell.length_a   1.000
_cell.length_b   1.000
_cell.length_c   1.000
_cell.angle_alpha   90.00
_cell.angle_beta   90.00
_cell.angle_gamma   90.00
#
_symmetry.space_group_name_H-M   'P 1'
#
loop_
_entity.id
_entity.type
_entity.pdbx_description
1 polymer ?
#
loop_
_entity_poly.entity_id
_entity_poly.type
_entity_poly.pdbx_seq_one_letter_code
_entity_poly.pdbx_strand_id
1 'polypeptide(L)'
;MLLAAIGVINMGLSQLAINHACAMFRILRIILENAFDEERLSFRKYNEEEITATLYRFIHSHNRVIEFIKSMNTMCDLSYTINIVFGMVIVITDSIMMLQFNLDMANLYKFFTTLFHLSSILSIGIIQSHVGQNLMDHSTDIFQETITKPWYLLPPRLQKLSLLIMMRSMKKCSLTVSKLLTVSYELFSKGLQTAVSYAMIFHSLEK
;
A
#
# COMPACT_ATOMS: atom_id res chain seq x y z
N MET A 1 -24.20 11.61 -9.37
CA MET A 1 -24.34 10.14 -9.49
C MET A 1 -23.30 9.53 -10.42
N LEU A 2 -23.18 9.98 -11.67
CA LEU A 2 -22.24 9.41 -12.66
C LEU A 2 -20.75 9.56 -12.27
N LEU A 3 -20.33 10.74 -11.79
CA LEU A 3 -18.96 10.98 -11.31
C LEU A 3 -18.59 10.15 -10.08
N ALA A 4 -19.54 9.96 -9.15
CA ALA A 4 -19.35 9.12 -7.97
C ALA A 4 -19.19 7.64 -8.35
N ALA A 5 -20.00 7.16 -9.30
CA ALA A 5 -19.89 5.80 -9.81
C ALA A 5 -18.54 5.55 -10.51
N ILE A 6 -18.07 6.50 -11.33
CA ILE A 6 -16.74 6.44 -11.97
C ILE A 6 -15.63 6.39 -10.91
N GLY A 7 -15.73 7.19 -9.85
CA GLY A 7 -14.76 7.21 -8.75
C GLY A 7 -14.67 5.87 -8.01
N VAL A 8 -15.81 5.26 -7.70
CA VAL A 8 -15.88 3.93 -7.05
C VAL A 8 -15.29 2.84 -7.95
N ILE A 9 -15.60 2.86 -9.26
CA ILE A 9 -15.04 1.90 -10.22
C ILE A 9 -13.53 2.06 -10.32
N ASN A 10 -13.01 3.30 -10.41
CA ASN A 10 -11.58 3.56 -10.49
C ASN A 10 -10.84 3.05 -9.23
N MET A 11 -11.44 3.24 -8.05
CA MET A 11 -10.90 2.74 -6.79
C MET A 11 -10.94 1.21 -6.69
N GLY A 12 -11.99 0.56 -7.20
CA GLY A 12 -12.05 -0.90 -7.27
C GLY A 12 -11.00 -1.49 -8.23
N LEU A 13 -10.77 -0.81 -9.37
CA LEU A 13 -9.75 -1.22 -10.33
C LEU A 13 -8.33 -1.03 -9.78
N SER A 14 -8.05 0.11 -9.12
CA SER A 14 -6.76 0.33 -8.46
C SER A 14 -6.49 -0.73 -7.39
N GLN A 15 -7.53 -1.07 -6.61
CA GLN A 15 -7.45 -2.11 -5.60
C GLN A 15 -7.05 -3.47 -6.16
N LEU A 16 -7.71 -3.89 -7.23
CA LEU A 16 -7.42 -5.16 -7.90
C LEU A 16 -6.00 -5.18 -8.46
N ALA A 17 -5.58 -4.09 -9.10
CA ALA A 17 -4.24 -3.95 -9.66
C ALA A 17 -3.15 -4.03 -8.57
N ILE A 18 -3.37 -3.39 -7.42
CA ILE A 18 -2.40 -3.44 -6.30
C ILE A 18 -2.33 -4.84 -5.70
N ASN A 19 -3.49 -5.51 -5.52
CA ASN A 19 -3.52 -6.89 -5.05
C ASN A 19 -2.80 -7.84 -6.02
N HIS A 20 -2.93 -7.60 -7.33
CA HIS A 20 -2.17 -8.33 -8.34
C HIS A 20 -0.66 -8.07 -8.23
N ALA A 21 -0.22 -6.83 -7.98
CA ALA A 21 1.19 -6.54 -7.69
C ALA A 21 1.69 -7.25 -6.42
N CYS A 22 0.88 -7.30 -5.36
CA CYS A 22 1.20 -8.04 -4.13
C CYS A 22 1.36 -9.54 -4.42
N ALA A 23 0.47 -10.12 -5.22
CA ALA A 23 0.57 -11.51 -5.66
C ALA A 23 1.85 -11.76 -6.47
N MET A 24 2.24 -10.83 -7.36
CA MET A 24 3.50 -10.92 -8.09
C MET A 24 4.72 -10.90 -7.16
N PHE A 25 4.74 -10.04 -6.13
CA PHE A 25 5.79 -10.06 -5.11
C PHE A 25 5.82 -11.38 -4.34
N ARG A 26 4.66 -11.95 -4.00
CA ARG A 26 4.58 -13.27 -3.36
C ARG A 26 5.18 -14.37 -4.25
N ILE A 27 4.93 -14.35 -5.55
CA ILE A 27 5.55 -15.29 -6.50
C ILE A 27 7.07 -15.09 -6.53
N LEU A 28 7.53 -13.84 -6.60
CA LEU A 28 8.95 -13.49 -6.58
C LEU A 28 9.65 -13.99 -5.30
N ARG A 29 8.98 -13.88 -4.16
CA ARG A 29 9.46 -14.41 -2.88
C ARG A 29 9.65 -15.92 -2.93
N ILE A 30 8.65 -16.67 -3.43
CA ILE A 30 8.73 -18.14 -3.58
C ILE A 30 9.88 -18.54 -4.53
N ILE A 31 10.11 -17.78 -5.60
CA ILE A 31 11.23 -18.02 -6.52
C ILE A 31 12.58 -17.87 -5.79
N LEU A 32 12.73 -16.85 -4.94
CA LEU A 32 13.96 -16.67 -4.14
C LEU A 32 14.11 -17.75 -3.09
N GLU A 33 13.04 -18.09 -2.38
CA GLU A 33 13.03 -19.14 -1.37
C GLU A 33 13.52 -20.47 -1.94
N ASN A 34 13.01 -20.86 -3.11
CA ASN A 34 13.44 -22.07 -3.83
C ASN A 34 14.86 -21.99 -4.39
N ALA A 35 15.33 -20.78 -4.73
CA ALA A 35 16.68 -20.55 -5.26
C ALA A 35 17.75 -20.61 -4.17
N PHE A 36 17.39 -20.29 -2.92
CA PHE A 36 18.29 -20.27 -1.77
C PHE A 36 18.02 -21.39 -0.75
N ASP A 37 17.32 -22.45 -1.16
CA ASP A 37 16.99 -23.58 -0.30
C ASP A 37 18.26 -24.30 0.22
N GLU A 38 18.42 -24.37 1.55
CA GLU A 38 19.59 -24.91 2.25
C GLU A 38 19.87 -26.37 1.91
N GLU A 39 18.83 -27.20 1.78
CA GLU A 39 18.99 -28.60 1.40
C GLU A 39 19.54 -28.70 -0.03
N ARG A 40 19.04 -27.85 -0.94
CA ARG A 40 19.51 -27.83 -2.34
C ARG A 40 20.94 -27.30 -2.45
N LEU A 41 21.33 -26.37 -1.58
CA LEU A 41 22.67 -25.78 -1.57
C LEU A 41 23.72 -26.69 -0.92
N SER A 42 23.36 -27.46 0.10
CA SER A 42 24.29 -28.31 0.87
C SER A 42 24.68 -29.61 0.15
N PHE A 43 23.79 -30.21 -0.64
CA PHE A 43 24.01 -31.52 -1.26
C PHE A 43 24.85 -31.52 -2.57
N ARG A 44 25.42 -30.38 -2.99
CA ARG A 44 26.30 -30.24 -4.19
C ARG A 44 25.72 -30.77 -5.52
N LYS A 45 24.43 -31.13 -5.60
CA LYS A 45 23.74 -31.46 -6.85
C LYS A 45 23.36 -30.16 -7.57
N TYR A 46 24.38 -29.36 -7.83
CA TYR A 46 24.30 -27.96 -8.20
C TYR A 46 24.30 -27.85 -9.73
N ASN A 47 23.22 -27.33 -10.32
CA ASN A 47 23.25 -26.87 -11.68
C ASN A 47 23.38 -25.34 -11.66
N GLU A 48 24.62 -24.84 -11.75
CA GLU A 48 24.91 -23.40 -11.72
C GLU A 48 24.09 -22.62 -12.74
N GLU A 49 23.91 -23.22 -13.91
CA GLU A 49 23.13 -22.65 -15.00
C GLU A 49 21.66 -22.49 -14.63
N GLU A 50 21.08 -23.43 -13.90
CA GLU A 50 19.67 -23.39 -13.48
C GLU A 50 19.39 -22.28 -12.47
N ILE A 51 20.26 -22.13 -11.46
CA ILE A 51 20.13 -21.05 -10.47
C ILE A 51 20.40 -19.71 -11.10
N THR A 52 21.43 -19.63 -11.96
CA THR A 52 21.73 -18.42 -12.73
C THR A 52 20.52 -18.00 -13.56
N ALA A 53 19.93 -18.92 -14.34
CA ALA A 53 18.73 -18.65 -15.12
C ALA A 53 17.54 -18.24 -14.24
N THR A 54 17.41 -18.84 -13.06
CA THR A 54 16.34 -18.50 -12.10
C THR A 54 16.51 -17.10 -11.52
N LEU A 55 17.72 -16.71 -11.12
CA LEU A 55 18.00 -15.36 -10.63
C LEU A 55 17.86 -14.30 -11.74
N TYR A 56 18.27 -14.60 -12.98
CA TYR A 56 18.01 -13.70 -14.11
C TYR A 56 16.51 -13.50 -14.37
N ARG A 57 15.72 -14.59 -14.37
CA ARG A 57 14.26 -14.53 -14.49
C ARG A 57 13.62 -13.74 -13.35
N PHE A 58 14.11 -13.93 -12.12
CA PHE A 58 13.67 -13.17 -10.96
C PHE A 58 13.93 -11.67 -11.16
N ILE A 59 15.14 -11.27 -11.54
CA ILE A 59 15.50 -9.85 -11.72
C ILE A 59 14.63 -9.20 -12.80
N HIS A 60 14.47 -9.89 -13.93
CA HIS A 60 13.62 -9.40 -15.01
C HIS A 60 12.18 -9.19 -14.53
N SER A 61 11.62 -10.18 -13.84
CA SER A 61 10.25 -10.13 -13.31
C SER A 61 10.09 -9.06 -12.22
N HIS A 62 11.06 -8.92 -11.31
CA HIS A 62 11.08 -7.91 -10.26
C HIS A 62 11.09 -6.49 -10.85
N ASN A 63 11.91 -6.24 -11.88
CA ASN A 63 11.92 -4.96 -12.58
C ASN A 63 10.58 -4.65 -13.25
N ARG A 64 9.95 -5.65 -13.88
CA ARG A 64 8.60 -5.49 -14.46
C ARG A 64 7.54 -5.14 -13.42
N VAL A 65 7.57 -5.78 -12.25
CA VAL A 65 6.66 -5.45 -11.14
C VAL A 65 6.87 -4.01 -10.67
N ILE A 66 8.12 -3.57 -10.53
CA ILE A 66 8.45 -2.19 -10.16
C ILE A 66 7.90 -1.20 -11.21
N GLU A 67 8.05 -1.48 -12.50
CA GLU A 67 7.53 -0.64 -13.58
C GLU A 67 5.99 -0.60 -13.58
N PHE A 68 5.36 -1.75 -13.37
CA PHE A 68 3.91 -1.86 -13.23
C PHE A 68 3.40 -0.98 -12.08
N ILE A 69 4.03 -1.04 -10.91
CA ILE A 69 3.67 -0.22 -9.74
C ILE A 69 3.85 1.27 -10.05
N LYS A 70 4.92 1.67 -10.75
CA LYS A 70 5.12 3.08 -11.16
C LYS A 70 4.02 3.58 -12.09
N SER A 71 3.62 2.75 -13.06
CA SER A 71 2.53 3.06 -13.98
C SER A 71 1.20 3.20 -13.23
N MET A 72 0.89 2.22 -12.38
CA MET A 72 -0.30 2.21 -11.55
C MET A 72 -0.35 3.41 -10.59
N ASN A 73 0.78 3.76 -9.97
CA ASN A 73 0.86 4.95 -9.11
C ASN A 73 0.51 6.21 -9.89
N THR A 74 1.05 6.38 -11.10
CA THR A 74 0.73 7.52 -11.98
C THR A 74 -0.76 7.58 -12.34
N MET A 75 -1.39 6.44 -12.58
CA MET A 75 -2.82 6.38 -12.91
C MET A 75 -3.72 6.69 -11.71
N CYS A 76 -3.31 6.28 -10.50
CA CYS A 76 -4.12 6.43 -9.29
C CYS A 76 -3.85 7.75 -8.54
N ASP A 77 -2.72 8.42 -8.81
CA ASP A 77 -2.22 9.58 -8.06
C ASP A 77 -3.29 10.67 -7.89
N LEU A 78 -3.89 11.11 -8.99
CA LEU A 78 -4.93 12.15 -8.96
C LEU A 78 -6.16 11.71 -8.17
N SER A 79 -6.61 10.46 -8.39
CA SER A 79 -7.80 9.94 -7.72
C SER A 79 -7.60 9.82 -6.21
N TYR A 80 -6.43 9.35 -5.77
CA TYR A 80 -6.12 9.22 -4.34
C TYR A 80 -5.90 10.60 -3.70
N THR A 81 -5.30 11.55 -4.43
CA THR A 81 -5.18 12.95 -3.98
C THR A 81 -6.55 13.55 -3.69
N ILE A 82 -7.49 13.42 -4.64
CA ILE A 82 -8.86 13.92 -4.48
C ILE A 82 -9.54 13.24 -3.30
N ASN A 83 -9.46 11.91 -3.17
CA ASN A 83 -10.07 11.19 -2.06
C ASN A 83 -9.54 11.63 -0.69
N ILE A 84 -8.22 11.84 -0.55
CA ILE A 84 -7.63 12.31 0.71
C ILE A 84 -8.12 13.72 1.04
N VAL A 85 -8.09 14.65 0.08
CA VAL A 85 -8.49 16.04 0.33
C VAL A 85 -9.98 16.14 0.68
N PHE A 86 -10.85 15.54 -0.15
CA PHE A 86 -12.29 15.55 0.12
C PHE A 86 -12.65 14.74 1.37
N GLY A 87 -11.98 13.61 1.62
CA GLY A 87 -12.17 12.83 2.82
C GLY A 87 -11.84 13.60 4.08
N MET A 88 -10.77 14.39 4.08
CA MET A 88 -10.41 15.28 5.19
C MET A 88 -11.49 16.34 5.44
N VAL A 89 -12.01 17.00 4.39
CA VAL A 89 -13.08 17.99 4.53
C VAL A 89 -14.34 17.36 5.12
N ILE A 90 -14.76 16.19 4.59
CA ILE A 90 -15.95 15.47 5.07
C ILE A 90 -15.79 15.07 6.54
N VAL A 91 -14.64 14.53 6.93
CA VAL A 91 -14.38 14.16 8.32
C VAL A 91 -14.45 15.37 9.25
N ILE A 92 -13.91 16.53 8.84
CA ILE A 92 -14.01 17.76 9.63
C ILE A 92 -15.46 18.20 9.78
N THR A 93 -16.22 18.27 8.68
CA THR A 93 -17.62 18.72 8.71
C THR A 93 -18.52 17.79 9.50
N ASP A 94 -18.36 16.47 9.30
CA ASP A 94 -19.14 15.46 10.01
C ASP A 94 -18.81 15.46 11.51
N SER A 95 -17.53 15.66 11.88
CA SER A 95 -17.12 15.78 13.28
C SER A 95 -17.74 17.02 13.95
N ILE A 96 -17.77 18.17 13.29
CA ILE A 96 -18.44 19.38 13.81
C ILE A 96 -19.94 19.12 13.97
N MET A 97 -20.59 18.54 12.97
CA MET A 97 -22.02 18.22 13.01
C MET A 97 -22.36 17.24 14.15
N MET A 98 -21.48 16.28 14.44
CA MET A 98 -21.61 15.37 15.57
C MET A 98 -21.42 16.07 16.93
N LEU A 99 -20.53 17.07 17.03
CA LEU A 99 -20.33 17.86 18.25
C LEU A 99 -21.51 18.79 18.57
N GLN A 100 -22.24 19.25 17.54
CA GLN A 100 -23.41 20.12 17.66
C GLN A 100 -24.73 19.35 17.85
N PHE A 101 -24.69 18.02 17.95
CA PHE A 101 -25.89 17.19 18.00
C PHE A 101 -26.70 17.41 19.30
N ASN A 102 -28.00 17.67 19.13
CA ASN A 102 -28.97 17.77 20.22
C ASN A 102 -30.05 16.67 20.08
N LEU A 103 -30.49 16.13 21.23
CA LEU A 103 -31.47 15.03 21.32
C LEU A 103 -32.91 15.50 21.05
N ASP A 104 -33.20 15.80 19.78
CA ASP A 104 -34.57 16.03 19.27
C ASP A 104 -34.93 15.03 18.17
N MET A 105 -36.20 14.63 18.06
CA MET A 105 -36.67 13.64 17.08
C MET A 105 -36.35 14.03 15.62
N ALA A 106 -36.40 15.32 15.28
CA ALA A 106 -36.03 15.81 13.95
C ALA A 106 -34.52 15.74 13.67
N ASN A 107 -33.70 15.69 14.72
CA ASN A 107 -32.24 15.60 14.64
C ASN A 107 -31.73 14.16 14.58
N LEU A 108 -32.55 13.16 14.93
CA LEU A 108 -32.18 11.74 14.83
C LEU A 108 -31.87 11.31 13.39
N TYR A 109 -32.69 11.71 12.41
CA TYR A 109 -32.42 11.40 11.00
C TYR A 109 -31.06 11.97 10.57
N LYS A 110 -30.80 13.24 10.90
CA LYS A 110 -29.52 13.91 10.59
C LYS A 110 -28.34 13.17 11.21
N PHE A 111 -28.46 12.78 12.48
CA PHE A 111 -27.44 12.01 13.19
C PHE A 111 -27.10 10.69 12.49
N PHE A 112 -28.11 9.89 12.14
CA PHE A 112 -27.89 8.63 11.43
C PHE A 112 -27.27 8.85 10.04
N THR A 113 -27.67 9.90 9.31
CA THR A 113 -27.04 10.22 8.02
C THR A 113 -25.58 10.62 8.16
N THR A 114 -25.22 11.44 9.16
CA THR A 114 -23.84 11.84 9.43
C THR A 114 -22.98 10.66 9.86
N LEU A 115 -23.50 9.78 10.72
CA LEU A 115 -22.81 8.55 11.10
C LEU A 115 -22.56 7.64 9.89
N PHE A 116 -23.55 7.50 9.01
CA PHE A 116 -23.39 6.71 7.80
C PHE A 116 -22.33 7.32 6.87
N HIS A 117 -22.32 8.63 6.67
CA HIS A 117 -21.30 9.31 5.87
C HIS A 117 -19.90 9.16 6.48
N LEU A 118 -19.74 9.40 7.78
CA LEU A 118 -18.48 9.26 8.49
C LEU A 118 -17.94 7.83 8.42
N SER A 119 -18.80 6.83 8.66
CA SER A 119 -18.40 5.42 8.55
C SER A 119 -17.96 5.05 7.13
N SER A 120 -18.64 5.58 6.11
CA SER A 120 -18.32 5.34 4.71
C SER A 120 -16.97 5.92 4.33
N ILE A 121 -16.69 7.17 4.70
CA ILE A 121 -15.42 7.82 4.35
C ILE A 121 -14.22 7.21 5.10
N LEU A 122 -14.42 6.83 6.37
CA LEU A 122 -13.40 6.11 7.14
C LEU A 122 -13.10 4.75 6.53
N SER A 123 -14.13 4.02 6.08
CA SER A 123 -13.96 2.73 5.41
C SER A 123 -13.15 2.86 4.12
N ILE A 124 -13.46 3.87 3.30
CA ILE A 124 -12.72 4.19 2.06
C ILE A 124 -11.24 4.49 2.38
N GLY A 125 -10.98 5.36 3.36
CA GLY A 125 -9.61 5.72 3.76
C GLY A 125 -8.81 4.53 4.28
N ILE A 126 -9.42 3.68 5.13
CA ILE A 126 -8.78 2.47 5.66
C ILE A 126 -8.45 1.49 4.54
N ILE A 127 -9.35 1.26 3.58
CA ILE A 127 -9.11 0.36 2.45
C ILE A 127 -7.94 0.86 1.60
N GLN A 128 -7.91 2.16 1.26
CA GLN A 128 -6.79 2.74 0.49
C GLN A 128 -5.45 2.59 1.22
N SER A 129 -5.43 2.91 2.52
CA SER A 129 -4.23 2.78 3.35
C SER A 129 -3.78 1.35 3.55
N HIS A 130 -4.71 0.41 3.74
CA HIS A 130 -4.40 -1.03 3.84
C HIS A 130 -3.62 -1.51 2.63
N VAL A 131 -3.93 -0.96 1.47
CA VAL A 131 -3.48 -1.53 0.21
C VAL A 131 -2.17 -0.91 -0.22
N GLY A 132 -1.99 0.38 0.07
CA GLY A 132 -0.65 0.98 0.09
C GLY A 132 0.29 0.28 1.08
N GLN A 133 -0.21 -0.08 2.28
CA GLN A 133 0.58 -0.80 3.28
C GLN A 133 0.96 -2.21 2.81
N ASN A 134 0.01 -3.02 2.35
CA ASN A 134 0.25 -4.37 1.86
C ASN A 134 1.31 -4.39 0.75
N LEU A 135 1.27 -3.42 -0.18
CA LEU A 135 2.26 -3.31 -1.25
C LEU A 135 3.67 -3.09 -0.71
N MET A 136 3.82 -2.20 0.28
CA MET A 136 5.10 -1.95 0.93
C MET A 136 5.62 -3.16 1.69
N ASP A 137 4.73 -3.88 2.37
CA ASP A 137 5.07 -5.06 3.16
C ASP A 137 5.54 -6.19 2.24
N HIS A 138 4.77 -6.53 1.20
CA HIS A 138 5.16 -7.55 0.20
C HIS A 138 6.43 -7.16 -0.57
N SER A 139 6.66 -5.88 -0.82
CA SER A 139 7.93 -5.42 -1.41
C SER A 139 9.10 -5.59 -0.44
N THR A 140 8.87 -5.47 0.87
CA THR A 140 9.90 -5.62 1.92
C THR A 140 10.24 -7.09 2.16
N ASP A 141 9.26 -7.99 2.00
CA ASP A 141 9.46 -9.44 2.10
C ASP A 141 10.59 -9.95 1.20
N ILE A 142 10.76 -9.38 0.00
CA ILE A 142 11.86 -9.74 -0.91
C ILE A 142 13.22 -9.53 -0.26
N PHE A 143 13.40 -8.40 0.43
CA PHE A 143 14.63 -8.11 1.14
C PHE A 143 14.83 -9.06 2.32
N GLN A 144 13.78 -9.29 3.12
CA GLN A 144 13.83 -10.18 4.28
C GLN A 144 14.13 -11.64 3.88
N GLU A 145 13.53 -12.11 2.80
CA GLU A 145 13.78 -13.45 2.27
C GLU A 145 15.22 -13.59 1.77
N THR A 146 15.73 -12.60 1.02
CA THR A 146 17.09 -12.68 0.49
C THR A 146 18.14 -12.64 1.61
N ILE A 147 17.96 -11.81 2.64
CA ILE A 147 18.96 -11.64 3.71
C ILE A 147 19.00 -12.81 4.71
N THR A 148 17.88 -13.48 4.94
CA THR A 148 17.78 -14.58 5.91
C THR A 148 18.27 -15.92 5.36
N LYS A 149 18.28 -16.09 4.04
CA LYS A 149 18.68 -17.34 3.37
C LYS A 149 20.20 -17.43 3.16
N PRO A 150 20.78 -18.63 2.99
CA PRO A 150 22.23 -18.85 2.86
C PRO A 150 22.82 -18.44 1.48
N TRP A 151 22.55 -17.22 1.03
CA TRP A 151 23.07 -16.68 -0.25
C TRP A 151 24.60 -16.75 -0.36
N TYR A 152 25.31 -16.76 0.77
CA TYR A 152 26.77 -16.85 0.85
C TYR A 152 27.33 -18.24 0.48
N LEU A 153 26.49 -19.27 0.37
CA LEU A 153 26.90 -20.59 -0.13
C LEU A 153 26.94 -20.66 -1.66
N LEU A 154 26.41 -19.66 -2.36
CA LEU A 154 26.41 -19.60 -3.82
C LEU A 154 27.81 -19.33 -4.38
N PRO A 155 28.07 -19.59 -5.68
CA PRO A 155 29.29 -19.16 -6.34
C PRO A 155 29.49 -17.63 -6.27
N PRO A 156 30.75 -17.13 -6.31
CA PRO A 156 31.07 -15.71 -6.11
C PRO A 156 30.30 -14.75 -7.03
N ARG A 157 30.00 -15.16 -8.27
CA ARG A 157 29.21 -14.35 -9.21
C ARG A 157 27.77 -14.16 -8.73
N LEU A 158 27.14 -15.23 -8.23
CA LEU A 158 25.75 -15.20 -7.77
C LEU A 158 25.60 -14.59 -6.37
N GLN A 159 26.63 -14.68 -5.52
CA GLN A 159 26.68 -13.91 -4.27
C GLN A 159 26.58 -12.40 -4.54
N LYS A 160 27.40 -11.88 -5.46
CA LYS A 160 27.35 -10.47 -5.88
C LYS A 160 25.98 -10.08 -6.43
N LEU A 161 25.37 -10.96 -7.22
CA LEU A 161 24.02 -10.73 -7.75
C LEU A 161 22.97 -10.67 -6.63
N SER A 162 23.06 -11.55 -5.64
CA SER A 162 22.18 -11.59 -4.48
C SER A 162 22.30 -10.32 -3.65
N LEU A 163 23.52 -9.79 -3.47
CA LEU A 163 23.74 -8.49 -2.81
C LEU A 163 23.06 -7.35 -3.58
N LEU A 164 23.12 -7.33 -4.92
CA LEU A 164 22.41 -6.33 -5.73
C LEU A 164 20.88 -6.43 -5.57
N ILE A 165 20.34 -7.66 -5.50
CA ILE A 165 18.92 -7.90 -5.22
C ILE A 165 18.54 -7.35 -3.84
N MET A 166 19.36 -7.59 -2.81
CA MET A 166 19.15 -7.03 -1.47
C MET A 166 19.16 -5.50 -1.49
N MET A 167 20.20 -4.89 -2.06
CA MET A 167 20.31 -3.43 -2.14
C MET A 167 19.12 -2.81 -2.86
N ARG A 168 18.63 -3.45 -3.94
CA ARG A 168 17.46 -2.96 -4.67
C ARG A 168 16.17 -3.11 -3.85
N SER A 169 15.99 -4.24 -3.17
CA SER A 169 14.77 -4.56 -2.41
C SER A 169 14.68 -3.83 -1.07
N MET A 170 15.79 -3.33 -0.51
CA MET A 170 15.77 -2.41 0.64
C MET A 170 14.88 -1.18 0.37
N LYS A 171 14.85 -0.69 -0.87
CA LYS A 171 13.95 0.39 -1.27
C LYS A 171 12.56 -0.17 -1.55
N LYS A 172 11.68 -0.04 -0.57
CA LYS A 172 10.26 -0.42 -0.62
C LYS A 172 9.57 0.19 -1.83
N CYS A 173 8.74 -0.59 -2.51
CA CYS A 173 7.79 -0.08 -3.48
C CYS A 173 6.56 0.44 -2.74
N SER A 174 6.20 1.70 -2.97
CA SER A 174 5.07 2.35 -2.31
C SER A 174 4.23 3.13 -3.30
N LEU A 175 2.98 3.39 -2.92
CA LEU A 175 2.12 4.34 -3.62
C LEU A 175 2.31 5.70 -2.98
N THR A 176 2.44 6.72 -3.82
CA THR A 176 2.61 8.10 -3.37
C THR A 176 1.55 8.98 -3.99
N VAL A 177 1.06 9.90 -3.17
CA VAL A 177 0.09 10.92 -3.53
C VAL A 177 0.84 12.24 -3.71
N SER A 178 0.62 12.87 -4.87
CA SER A 178 1.35 14.06 -5.34
C SER A 178 2.87 13.89 -5.28
N LYS A 179 3.37 12.64 -5.33
CA LYS A 179 4.78 12.26 -5.13
C LYS A 179 5.40 12.63 -3.77
N LEU A 180 4.59 13.11 -2.81
CA LEU A 180 5.07 13.61 -1.51
C LEU A 180 4.70 12.68 -0.36
N LEU A 181 3.46 12.20 -0.35
CA LEU A 181 2.90 11.46 0.77
C LEU A 181 2.74 9.99 0.40
N THR A 182 3.31 9.10 1.21
CA THR A 182 3.15 7.66 0.99
C THR A 182 1.81 7.19 1.54
N VAL A 183 1.03 6.49 0.71
CA VAL A 183 -0.24 5.90 1.10
C VAL A 183 0.04 4.77 2.09
N SER A 184 -0.31 4.99 3.35
CA SER A 184 -0.09 4.04 4.45
C SER A 184 -1.09 4.27 5.57
N TYR A 185 -1.12 3.35 6.54
CA TYR A 185 -1.89 3.57 7.78
C TYR A 185 -1.39 4.78 8.56
N GLU A 186 -0.09 5.05 8.52
CA GLU A 186 0.51 6.19 9.20
C GLU A 186 -0.04 7.52 8.64
N LEU A 187 -0.11 7.64 7.31
CA LEU A 187 -0.67 8.84 6.67
C LEU A 187 -2.15 9.02 7.04
N PHE A 188 -2.94 7.95 7.01
CA PHE A 188 -4.35 8.00 7.36
C PHE A 188 -4.59 8.37 8.82
N SER A 189 -3.86 7.76 9.76
CA SER A 189 -3.96 8.10 11.18
C SER A 189 -3.60 9.56 11.44
N LYS A 190 -2.51 10.07 10.83
CA LYS A 190 -2.11 11.48 10.95
C LYS A 190 -3.15 12.43 10.36
N GLY A 191 -3.71 12.08 9.20
CA GLY A 191 -4.82 12.81 8.58
C GLY A 191 -6.03 12.88 9.50
N LEU A 192 -6.50 11.75 10.01
CA LEU A 192 -7.65 11.68 10.90
C LEU A 192 -7.46 12.51 12.18
N GLN A 193 -6.30 12.40 12.83
CA GLN A 193 -5.96 13.20 14.02
C GLN A 193 -6.00 14.70 13.73
N THR A 194 -5.45 15.10 12.59
CA THR A 194 -5.45 16.50 12.14
C THR A 194 -6.87 17.01 11.87
N ALA A 195 -7.70 16.21 11.19
CA ALA A 195 -9.10 16.55 10.90
C ALA A 195 -9.92 16.75 12.17
N VAL A 196 -9.83 15.81 13.13
CA VAL A 196 -10.53 15.91 14.41
C VAL A 196 -10.03 17.11 15.21
N SER A 197 -8.72 17.38 15.20
CA SER A 197 -8.15 18.55 15.88
C SER A 197 -8.70 19.87 15.32
N TYR A 198 -8.81 19.98 13.99
CA TYR A 198 -9.43 21.14 13.36
C TYR A 198 -10.92 21.26 13.70
N ALA A 199 -11.67 20.14 13.68
CA ALA A 199 -13.08 20.15 14.07
C ALA A 199 -13.28 20.67 15.50
N MET A 200 -12.44 20.24 16.44
CA MET A 200 -12.47 20.72 17.83
C MET A 200 -12.17 22.22 17.94
N ILE A 201 -11.17 22.72 17.21
CA ILE A 201 -10.84 24.15 17.17
C ILE A 201 -12.02 24.94 16.62
N PHE A 202 -12.59 24.54 15.48
CA PHE A 202 -13.74 25.24 14.90
C PHE A 202 -14.93 25.26 15.85
N HIS A 203 -15.25 24.13 16.50
CA HIS A 203 -16.30 24.09 17.50
C HIS A 203 -16.04 25.02 18.70
N SER A 204 -14.78 25.17 19.12
CA SER A 204 -14.41 26.07 20.21
C SER A 204 -14.52 27.55 19.85
N LEU A 205 -14.36 27.92 18.58
CA LEU A 205 -14.47 29.29 18.08
C LEU A 205 -15.92 29.74 17.86
N GLU A 206 -16.84 28.79 17.75
CA GLU A 206 -18.27 29.05 17.55
C GLU A 206 -19.03 29.29 18.87
N LYS A 207 -18.40 28.98 20.01
CA LYS A 207 -18.89 29.29 21.36
C LYS A 207 -18.40 30.67 21.83
#